data_AF-A0A944NAJ4-F1
#
_entry.id   AF-A0A944NAJ4-F1
#
_cell.length_a   1.000
_cell.length_b   1.000
_cell.length_c   1.000
_cell.angle_alpha   90.00
_cell.angle_beta   90.00
_cell.angle_gamma   90.00
#
_symmetry.space_group_name_H-M   'P 1'
#
loop_
_entity.id
_entity.type
_entity.pdbx_description
1 polymer ?
#
loop_
_entity_poly.entity_id
_entity_poly.type
_entity_poly.pdbx_seq_one_letter_code
_entity_poly.pdbx_strand_id
1 'polypeptide(L)'
;MKIWLLLLAAIHINGFAALYQLPYCINYGDRPSDYFIRCIQNNFNAIDRAFGNTLYFEQCFNDNQESLSRTFTNCIDRNFTNAQRTLIRRGVPIYRLTCYNGLNGAIPFSYQSCINNNFNAFTLIP
;
A
#
# COMPACT_ATOMS: atom_id res chain seq x y z
N MET A 1 2.78 -39.67 -26.05
CA MET A 1 2.35 -38.24 -26.04
C MET A 1 1.94 -37.77 -24.64
N LYS A 2 2.84 -37.74 -23.64
CA LYS A 2 2.51 -37.25 -22.28
C LYS A 2 3.60 -36.41 -21.60
N ILE A 3 4.72 -36.15 -22.28
CA ILE A 3 5.85 -35.38 -21.72
C ILE A 3 5.71 -33.87 -22.01
N TRP A 4 5.02 -33.50 -23.10
CA TRP A 4 4.84 -32.09 -23.49
C TRP A 4 3.88 -31.30 -22.59
N LEU A 5 2.96 -31.96 -21.88
CA LEU A 5 2.03 -31.31 -20.95
C LEU A 5 2.69 -30.92 -19.61
N LEU A 6 3.79 -31.58 -19.22
CA LEU A 6 4.50 -31.27 -17.98
C LEU A 6 5.46 -30.07 -18.14
N LEU A 7 5.89 -29.76 -19.36
CA LEU A 7 6.75 -28.60 -19.64
C LEU A 7 5.96 -27.28 -19.68
N LEU A 8 4.67 -27.31 -20.03
CA LEU A 8 3.81 -26.11 -19.99
C LEU A 8 3.37 -25.73 -18.56
N ALA A 9 3.32 -26.69 -17.64
CA ALA A 9 3.07 -26.43 -16.23
C ALA A 9 4.28 -25.80 -15.51
N ALA A 10 5.50 -26.05 -16.01
CA ALA A 10 6.73 -25.52 -15.41
C ALA A 10 7.04 -24.06 -15.78
N ILE A 11 6.33 -23.48 -16.76
CA ILE A 11 6.56 -22.08 -17.20
C ILE A 11 5.82 -21.06 -16.30
N HIS A 12 4.96 -21.50 -15.37
CA HIS A 12 4.20 -20.58 -14.50
C HIS A 12 4.86 -20.28 -13.14
N ILE A 13 6.10 -20.72 -12.87
CA ILE A 13 6.69 -20.63 -11.53
C ILE A 13 7.78 -19.55 -11.38
N ASN A 14 8.14 -18.84 -12.45
CA ASN A 14 9.24 -17.86 -12.41
C ASN A 14 8.77 -16.40 -12.52
N GLY A 15 7.62 -16.08 -11.92
CA GLY A 15 6.99 -14.75 -12.05
C GLY A 15 6.94 -13.89 -10.81
N PHE A 16 7.36 -14.39 -9.64
CA PHE A 16 7.08 -13.70 -8.38
C PHE A 16 8.32 -13.60 -7.48
N ALA A 17 8.39 -12.46 -6.78
CA ALA A 17 9.45 -12.00 -5.90
C ALA A 17 10.65 -11.29 -6.55
N ALA A 18 10.40 -10.33 -7.45
CA ALA A 18 11.18 -9.09 -7.30
C ALA A 18 10.79 -8.53 -5.94
N LEU A 19 11.71 -8.54 -4.97
CA LEU A 19 11.56 -7.92 -3.65
C LEU A 19 11.19 -6.44 -3.86
N TYR A 20 9.91 -6.15 -3.95
CA TYR A 20 9.41 -4.82 -4.20
C TYR A 20 9.52 -4.03 -2.90
N GLN A 21 10.70 -3.48 -2.62
CA GLN A 21 10.85 -2.56 -1.50
C GLN A 21 10.11 -1.26 -1.84
N LEU A 22 8.95 -1.07 -1.21
CA LEU A 22 8.24 0.20 -1.26
C LEU A 22 9.09 1.26 -0.53
N PRO A 23 9.29 2.45 -1.11
CA PRO A 23 9.98 3.53 -0.42
C PRO A 23 9.25 3.88 0.88
N TYR A 24 10.03 4.16 1.93
CA TYR A 24 9.50 4.61 3.21
C TYR A 24 8.99 6.05 3.08
N CYS A 25 7.71 6.25 3.38
CA CYS A 25 7.07 7.56 3.35
C CYS A 25 7.29 8.27 4.68
N ILE A 26 8.16 9.28 4.67
CA ILE A 26 8.47 10.13 5.80
C ILE A 26 8.06 11.57 5.52
N ASN A 27 7.51 12.23 6.53
CA ASN A 27 7.23 13.65 6.54
C ASN A 27 8.22 14.36 7.46
N TYR A 28 8.98 15.29 6.89
CA TYR A 28 9.86 16.17 7.64
C TYR A 28 9.16 17.51 7.92
N GLY A 29 9.30 18.01 9.15
CA GLY A 29 8.71 19.26 9.59
C GLY A 29 7.26 19.15 10.04
N ASP A 30 6.66 20.30 10.34
CA ASP A 30 5.40 20.39 11.08
C ASP A 30 4.15 20.42 10.19
N ARG A 31 4.33 20.39 8.86
CA ARG A 31 3.26 20.40 7.86
C ARG A 31 3.37 19.19 6.93
N PRO A 32 2.27 18.75 6.30
CA PRO A 32 2.32 17.76 5.24
C PRO A 32 3.19 18.23 4.07
N SER A 33 4.21 17.46 3.76
CA SER A 33 5.05 17.66 2.59
C SER A 33 4.44 16.99 1.37
N ASP A 34 4.61 17.62 0.20
CA ASP A 34 4.26 17.00 -1.08
C ASP A 34 4.96 15.66 -1.29
N TYR A 35 6.19 15.53 -0.75
CA TYR A 35 6.92 14.27 -0.80
C TYR A 35 6.15 13.15 -0.08
N PHE A 36 5.71 13.38 1.16
CA PHE A 36 4.97 12.38 1.94
C PHE A 36 3.68 11.97 1.23
N ILE A 37 2.91 12.94 0.74
CA ILE A 37 1.64 12.70 0.03
C ILE A 37 1.88 11.89 -1.25
N ARG A 38 2.86 12.29 -2.08
CA ARG A 38 3.20 11.58 -3.32
C ARG A 38 3.76 10.18 -3.05
N CYS A 39 4.56 10.01 -2.01
CA CYS A 39 5.10 8.71 -1.64
C CYS A 39 3.98 7.70 -1.36
N ILE A 40 2.99 8.10 -0.56
CA ILE A 40 1.83 7.25 -0.24
C ILE A 40 1.08 6.86 -1.51
N GLN A 41 0.79 7.83 -2.40
CA GLN A 41 0.08 7.55 -3.65
C GLN A 41 0.89 6.62 -4.56
N ASN A 42 2.19 6.85 -4.67
CA ASN A 42 3.08 6.03 -5.49
C ASN A 42 3.17 4.60 -4.97
N ASN A 43 3.15 4.40 -3.65
CA ASN A 43 3.15 3.08 -3.04
C ASN A 43 1.85 2.33 -3.31
N PHE A 44 0.68 2.98 -3.22
CA PHE A 44 -0.57 2.35 -3.65
C PHE A 44 -0.54 1.97 -5.13
N ASN A 45 -0.15 2.89 -6.02
CA ASN A 45 -0.08 2.62 -7.45
C ASN A 45 0.90 1.47 -7.78
N ALA A 46 2.02 1.41 -7.05
CA ALA A 46 3.00 0.36 -7.15
C ALA A 46 2.43 -1.01 -6.77
N ILE A 47 1.74 -1.06 -5.63
CA ILE A 47 1.06 -2.27 -5.17
C ILE A 47 0.02 -2.68 -6.20
N ASP A 48 -0.82 -1.77 -6.69
CA ASP A 48 -1.86 -2.13 -7.67
C ASP A 48 -1.25 -2.79 -8.91
N ARG A 49 -0.17 -2.21 -9.45
CA ARG A 49 0.58 -2.80 -10.57
C ARG A 49 1.13 -4.19 -10.25
N ALA A 50 1.68 -4.39 -9.05
CA ALA A 50 2.18 -5.69 -8.61
C ALA A 50 1.06 -6.75 -8.53
N PHE A 51 -0.17 -6.31 -8.23
CA PHE A 51 -1.37 -7.15 -8.23
C PHE A 51 -2.17 -7.07 -9.57
N GLY A 52 -1.52 -6.69 -10.67
CA GLY A 52 -2.12 -6.69 -12.01
C GLY A 52 -3.21 -5.64 -12.23
N ASN A 53 -3.17 -4.54 -11.50
CA ASN A 53 -4.16 -3.45 -11.49
C ASN A 53 -5.57 -3.93 -11.11
N THR A 54 -5.67 -4.74 -10.06
CA THR A 54 -6.93 -5.36 -9.63
C THR A 54 -7.38 -4.99 -8.23
N LEU A 55 -6.61 -4.16 -7.52
CA LEU A 55 -6.96 -3.63 -6.20
C LEU A 55 -7.64 -2.27 -6.30
N TYR A 56 -7.41 -1.53 -7.39
CA TYR A 56 -8.10 -0.29 -7.74
C TYR A 56 -8.09 0.76 -6.62
N PHE A 57 -6.89 1.12 -6.16
CA PHE A 57 -6.75 2.13 -5.11
C PHE A 57 -7.26 3.50 -5.56
N GLU A 58 -8.01 4.16 -4.69
CA GLU A 58 -8.45 5.54 -4.87
C GLU A 58 -7.26 6.49 -4.81
N GLN A 59 -7.32 7.57 -5.60
CA GLN A 59 -6.37 8.66 -5.47
C GLN A 59 -6.69 9.48 -4.22
N CYS A 60 -5.73 9.58 -3.30
CA CYS A 60 -5.91 10.32 -2.07
C CYS A 60 -5.42 11.76 -2.24
N PHE A 61 -6.32 12.72 -2.10
CA PHE A 61 -6.02 14.14 -2.16
C PHE A 61 -6.00 14.75 -0.75
N ASN A 62 -4.98 15.56 -0.47
CA ASN A 62 -4.91 16.34 0.76
C ASN A 62 -5.23 17.80 0.44
N ASP A 63 -6.40 18.27 0.89
CA ASP A 63 -6.91 19.62 0.63
C ASP A 63 -6.49 20.66 1.67
N ASN A 64 -5.69 20.25 2.66
CA ASN A 64 -5.23 21.11 3.74
C ASN A 64 -3.69 21.20 3.75
N GLN A 65 -3.17 22.43 3.72
CA GLN A 65 -1.72 22.68 3.69
C GLN A 65 -1.06 22.65 5.08
N GLU A 66 -1.84 22.81 6.15
CA GLU A 66 -1.35 22.90 7.53
C GLU A 66 -1.31 21.54 8.21
N SER A 67 -2.19 20.61 7.84
CA SER A 67 -2.28 19.28 8.42
C SER A 67 -2.86 18.27 7.43
N LEU A 68 -2.74 16.97 7.74
CA LEU A 68 -3.44 15.97 6.95
C LEU A 68 -4.94 16.13 7.16
N SER A 69 -5.65 16.40 6.07
CA SER A 69 -7.09 16.45 6.04
C SER A 69 -7.69 15.09 6.44
N ARG A 70 -8.85 15.14 7.08
CA ARG A 70 -9.62 13.92 7.39
C ARG A 70 -9.97 13.14 6.12
N THR A 71 -10.23 13.83 5.02
CA THR A 71 -10.49 13.23 3.71
C THR A 71 -9.31 12.38 3.26
N PHE A 72 -8.09 12.93 3.32
CA PHE A 72 -6.87 12.20 2.97
C PHE A 72 -6.64 10.99 3.86
N THR A 73 -6.74 11.15 5.18
CA THR A 73 -6.53 10.03 6.12
C THR A 73 -7.55 8.92 5.92
N ASN A 74 -8.82 9.27 5.68
CA ASN A 74 -9.89 8.31 5.42
C ASN A 74 -9.70 7.60 4.07
N CYS A 75 -9.22 8.30 3.03
CA CYS A 75 -8.91 7.67 1.75
C CYS A 75 -7.86 6.57 1.91
N ILE A 76 -6.77 6.86 2.63
CA ILE A 76 -5.72 5.87 2.91
C ILE A 76 -6.29 4.66 3.66
N ASP A 77 -7.09 4.91 4.70
CA ASP A 77 -7.72 3.85 5.50
C ASP A 77 -8.64 2.96 4.66
N ARG A 78 -9.45 3.56 3.78
CA ARG A 78 -10.32 2.85 2.82
C ARG A 78 -9.52 2.02 1.84
N ASN A 79 -8.46 2.57 1.25
CA ASN A 79 -7.59 1.86 0.32
C ASN A 79 -7.01 0.58 0.96
N PHE A 80 -6.41 0.70 2.15
CA PHE A 80 -5.91 -0.49 2.85
C PHE A 80 -7.02 -1.47 3.22
N THR A 81 -8.18 -0.99 3.68
CA THR A 81 -9.33 -1.84 4.02
C THR A 81 -9.84 -2.63 2.81
N ASN A 82 -10.01 -1.95 1.67
CA ASN A 82 -10.52 -2.55 0.45
C ASN A 82 -9.54 -3.57 -0.12
N ALA A 83 -8.24 -3.26 -0.11
CA ALA A 83 -7.22 -4.22 -0.52
C ALA A 83 -7.19 -5.43 0.40
N GLN A 84 -7.21 -5.25 1.73
CA GLN A 84 -7.26 -6.36 2.68
C GLN A 84 -8.45 -7.28 2.40
N ARG A 85 -9.65 -6.71 2.27
CA ARG A 85 -10.88 -7.47 1.96
C ARG A 85 -10.74 -8.23 0.64
N THR A 86 -10.18 -7.60 -0.38
CA THR A 86 -10.00 -8.19 -1.70
C THR A 86 -8.99 -9.34 -1.67
N LEU A 87 -7.86 -9.17 -1.00
CA LEU A 87 -6.81 -10.19 -0.87
C LEU A 87 -7.28 -11.38 -0.02
N ILE A 88 -7.97 -11.13 1.10
CA ILE A 88 -8.55 -12.20 1.92
C ILE A 88 -9.55 -13.03 1.11
N ARG A 89 -10.41 -12.40 0.29
CA ARG A 89 -11.34 -13.11 -0.61
C ARG A 89 -10.64 -13.96 -1.66
N ARG A 90 -9.40 -13.62 -2.02
CA ARG A 90 -8.53 -14.39 -2.93
C ARG A 90 -7.69 -15.45 -2.21
N GLY A 91 -7.89 -15.63 -0.90
CA GLY A 91 -7.12 -16.59 -0.09
C GLY A 91 -5.73 -16.10 0.31
N VAL A 92 -5.42 -14.82 0.13
CA VAL A 92 -4.14 -14.22 0.53
C VAL A 92 -4.30 -13.57 1.91
N PRO A 93 -3.72 -14.14 2.99
CA PRO A 93 -3.79 -13.54 4.30
C PRO A 93 -2.93 -12.27 4.34
N ILE A 94 -3.55 -11.15 4.69
CA ILE A 94 -2.84 -9.89 4.95
C ILE A 94 -3.45 -9.21 6.17
N TYR A 95 -2.59 -8.74 7.05
CA TYR A 95 -3.00 -7.98 8.23
C TYR A 95 -2.83 -6.49 7.97
N ARG A 96 -3.81 -5.71 8.45
CA ARG A 96 -3.84 -4.26 8.34
C ARG A 96 -3.91 -3.66 9.74
N LEU A 97 -3.00 -2.73 10.01
CA LEU A 97 -3.05 -1.85 11.16
C LEU A 97 -4.00 -0.67 10.89
N THR A 98 -4.84 -0.36 11.87
CA THR A 98 -5.59 0.90 11.85
C THR A 98 -4.66 2.04 12.27
N CYS A 99 -4.43 3.00 11.38
CA CYS A 99 -3.51 4.11 11.65
C CYS A 99 -4.28 5.35 12.07
N TYR A 100 -3.94 5.90 13.24
CA TYR A 100 -4.59 7.07 13.80
C TYR A 100 -3.68 8.30 13.72
N ASN A 101 -4.13 9.33 13.00
CA ASN A 101 -3.47 10.64 13.00
C ASN A 101 -4.14 11.53 14.06
N GLY A 102 -3.65 11.45 15.30
CA GLY A 102 -4.32 12.04 16.47
C GLY A 102 -4.08 13.51 16.74
N LEU A 103 -3.26 14.21 15.95
CA LEU A 103 -2.84 15.58 16.24
C LEU A 103 -3.28 16.54 15.12
N ASN A 104 -3.83 17.69 15.52
CA ASN A 104 -4.00 18.85 14.65
C ASN A 104 -2.63 19.54 14.51
N GLY A 105 -1.87 19.20 13.47
CA GLY A 105 -0.54 19.77 13.21
C GLY A 105 0.41 18.75 12.59
N ALA A 106 1.64 18.72 13.10
CA ALA A 106 2.71 17.83 12.63
C ALA A 106 2.26 16.36 12.58
N ILE A 107 2.68 15.66 11.52
CA ILE A 107 2.32 14.26 11.30
C ILE A 107 3.12 13.39 12.27
N PRO A 108 2.48 12.71 13.26
CA PRO A 108 3.21 11.94 14.27
C PRO A 108 4.02 10.82 13.64
N PHE A 109 5.22 10.57 14.15
CA PHE A 109 6.05 9.43 13.70
C PHE A 109 5.31 8.10 13.82
N SER A 110 4.49 7.91 14.86
CA SER A 110 3.66 6.72 15.03
C SER A 110 2.66 6.50 13.89
N TYR A 111 2.05 7.57 13.38
CA TYR A 111 1.17 7.52 12.22
C TYR A 111 1.96 7.15 10.96
N GLN A 112 3.08 7.84 10.69
CA GLN A 112 3.94 7.55 9.54
C GLN A 112 4.42 6.09 9.56
N SER A 113 4.89 5.61 10.71
CA SER A 113 5.35 4.23 10.90
C SER A 113 4.24 3.21 10.68
N CYS A 114 3.03 3.46 11.20
CA CYS A 114 1.87 2.60 10.95
C CYS A 114 1.54 2.46 9.46
N ILE A 115 1.53 3.58 8.72
CA ILE A 115 1.29 3.58 7.27
C ILE A 115 2.35 2.76 6.53
N ASN A 116 3.63 2.96 6.86
CA ASN A 116 4.72 2.19 6.25
C ASN A 116 4.65 0.70 6.59
N ASN A 117 4.23 0.33 7.80
CA ASN A 117 4.04 -1.07 8.17
C ASN A 117 2.91 -1.73 7.37
N ASN A 118 1.81 -1.00 7.10
CA ASN A 118 0.76 -1.49 6.22
C ASN A 118 1.26 -1.69 4.80
N PHE A 119 2.06 -0.77 4.26
CA PHE A 119 2.70 -0.95 2.95
C PHE A 119 3.65 -2.15 2.94
N ASN A 120 4.46 -2.31 3.97
CA ASN A 120 5.38 -3.43 4.10
C ASN A 120 4.64 -4.79 4.19
N ALA A 121 3.40 -4.83 4.69
CA ALA A 121 2.63 -6.07 4.68
C ALA A 121 2.37 -6.62 3.27
N PHE A 122 2.36 -5.76 2.23
CA PHE A 122 2.20 -6.19 0.84
C PHE A 122 3.48 -6.76 0.23
N THR A 123 4.65 -6.36 0.74
CA THR A 123 5.96 -6.83 0.23
C THR A 123 6.30 -8.23 0.73
N LEU A 124 5.58 -8.71 1.74
CA LEU A 124 5.69 -10.03 2.33
C LEU A 124 4.77 -11.06 1.66
N ILE A 125 3.94 -10.63 0.71
CA ILE A 125 3.06 -11.54 -0.04
C ILE A 125 3.91 -12.22 -1.13
N PRO A 126 3.96 -13.57 -1.15
CA PRO A 126 4.75 -14.33 -2.12
C PRO A 126 4.21 -14.26 -3.54
#